data_AF-A0A966IKI1-F1
#
_entry.id   AF-A0A966IKI1-F1
#
_cell.length_a   1.000
_cell.length_b   1.000
_cell.length_c   1.000
_cell.angle_alpha   90.00
_cell.angle_beta   90.00
_cell.angle_gamma   90.00
#
_symmetry.space_group_name_H-M   'P 1'
#
loop_
_entity.id
_entity.type
_entity.pdbx_description
1 polymer ?
#
loop_
_entity_poly.entity_id
_entity_poly.type
_entity_poly.pdbx_seq_one_letter_code
_entity_poly.pdbx_strand_id
1 'polypeptide(L)' 'MAARSLGWDCGPMSGFDPAKVNQAFFPDGRYHANFLMNIGIANPSGIYPRGPRLAFGDVAQIL' A
#
# COMPACT_ATOMS: atom_id res chain seq x y z
N MET A 1 0.95 -10.69 0.45
CA MET A 1 0.08 -11.38 1.43
C MET A 1 0.75 -11.68 2.78
N ALA A 2 2.05 -11.42 2.99
CA ALA A 2 2.76 -11.80 4.22
C ALA A 2 2.28 -11.09 5.51
N ALA A 3 2.18 -9.76 5.52
CA ALA A 3 1.76 -9.03 6.72
C ALA A 3 0.34 -9.42 7.17
N ARG A 4 -0.61 -9.47 6.21
CA ARG A 4 -1.98 -9.89 6.49
C ARG A 4 -2.09 -11.34 6.95
N SER A 5 -1.26 -12.27 6.44
CA SER A 5 -1.24 -13.65 6.94
C SER A 5 -0.71 -13.76 8.37
N LEU A 6 0.06 -12.76 8.81
CA LEU A 6 0.56 -12.64 10.18
C LEU A 6 -0.38 -11.82 11.08
N GLY A 7 -1.57 -11.45 10.60
CA GLY A 7 -2.55 -10.68 11.38
C GLY A 7 -2.28 -9.17 11.46
N TRP A 8 -1.36 -8.65 10.65
CA TRP A 8 -1.07 -7.21 10.63
C TRP A 8 -1.92 -6.46 9.60
N ASP A 9 -2.32 -5.24 9.98
CA ASP A 9 -2.93 -4.27 9.08
C ASP A 9 -1.88 -3.54 8.24
N CYS A 10 -2.27 -3.12 7.03
CA CYS A 10 -1.37 -2.45 6.09
C CYS A 10 -2.07 -1.27 5.43
N GLY A 11 -1.40 -0.10 5.44
CA GLY A 11 -1.81 1.10 4.71
C GLY A 11 -0.81 1.44 3.61
N PRO A 12 -0.99 0.93 2.37
CA PRO A 12 -0.15 1.31 1.24
C PRO A 12 -0.51 2.72 0.73
N MET A 13 0.50 3.56 0.46
CA MET A 13 0.33 4.95 0.05
C MET A 13 1.29 5.33 -1.08
N SER A 14 0.75 5.89 -2.16
CA SER A 14 1.51 6.59 -3.22
C SER A 14 1.52 8.11 -3.07
N GLY A 15 0.63 8.67 -2.24
CA GLY A 15 0.50 10.12 -2.02
C GLY A 15 1.57 10.71 -1.12
N PHE A 16 2.86 10.51 -1.43
CA PHE A 16 4.00 11.07 -0.71
C PHE A 16 4.92 11.86 -1.66
N ASP A 17 5.92 12.55 -1.12
CA ASP A 17 6.97 13.24 -1.90
C ASP A 17 8.16 12.29 -2.08
N PRO A 18 8.37 11.70 -3.28
CA PRO A 18 9.44 10.74 -3.49
C PRO A 18 10.83 11.38 -3.43
N ALA A 19 10.96 12.65 -3.81
CA ALA A 19 12.25 13.34 -3.78
C ALA A 19 12.73 13.51 -2.34
N LYS A 20 11.85 13.92 -1.43
CA LYS A 20 12.20 14.03 0.00
C LYS A 20 12.54 12.68 0.63
N VAL A 21 11.79 11.63 0.33
CA VAL A 21 12.06 10.29 0.86
C VAL A 21 13.39 9.76 0.31
N ASN A 22 13.65 9.88 -0.99
CA ASN A 22 14.91 9.45 -1.59
C ASN A 22 16.09 10.23 -1.02
N GLN A 23 15.97 11.55 -0.86
CA GLN A 23 17.02 12.37 -0.25
C GLN A 23 17.32 11.92 1.19
N ALA A 24 16.29 11.61 1.97
CA ALA A 24 16.45 11.25 3.38
C ALA A 24 17.00 9.82 3.59
N PHE A 25 16.58 8.86 2.77
CA PHE A 25 16.83 7.44 3.01
C PHE A 25 17.69 6.74 1.94
N PHE A 26 17.75 7.29 0.73
CA PHE A 26 18.50 6.73 -0.41
C PHE A 26 19.35 7.81 -1.11
N PRO A 27 20.20 8.55 -0.38
CA PRO A 27 20.93 9.69 -0.93
C PRO A 27 21.97 9.30 -1.99
N ASP A 28 22.36 8.02 -2.04
CA ASP A 28 23.29 7.47 -3.05
C ASP A 28 22.59 7.08 -4.36
N GLY A 29 21.26 7.16 -4.42
CA GLY A 29 20.46 6.87 -5.61
C GLY A 29 20.41 5.38 -6.01
N ARG A 30 20.95 4.47 -5.19
CA ARG A 30 20.91 3.02 -5.48
C ARG A 30 19.47 2.49 -5.49
N TYR A 31 18.61 3.08 -4.67
CA TYR A 31 17.21 2.72 -4.55
C TYR A 31 16.32 3.94 -4.77
N HIS A 32 15.09 3.67 -5.21
CA HIS A 32 14.06 4.69 -5.39
C HIS A 32 12.81 4.25 -4.62
N ALA A 33 12.27 5.16 -3.82
CA ALA A 33 11.01 4.98 -3.12
C ALA A 33 9.87 4.84 -4.14
N ASN A 34 9.13 3.74 -4.05
CA ASN A 34 7.99 3.43 -4.91
C ASN A 34 6.66 3.67 -4.17
N PHE A 35 6.49 3.01 -3.02
CA PHE A 35 5.33 3.18 -2.13
C PHE A 35 5.80 3.20 -0.69
N LEU A 36 5.04 3.90 0.16
CA LEU A 36 5.14 3.78 1.60
C LEU A 36 4.08 2.80 2.11
N MET A 37 4.40 2.09 3.19
CA MET A 37 3.46 1.18 3.83
C MET A 37 3.57 1.32 5.35
N ASN A 38 2.48 1.72 5.99
CA ASN A 38 2.33 1.58 7.43
C ASN A 38 1.93 0.12 7.72
N ILE A 39 2.61 -0.52 8.67
CA ILE A 39 2.27 -1.86 9.16
C ILE A 39 2.04 -1.74 10.66
N GLY A 40 0.90 -2.25 11.14
CA GLY A 40 0.52 -2.08 12.54
C GLY A 40 -0.80 -2.77 12.88
N ILE A 41 -1.36 -2.38 14.02
CA ILE A 41 -2.71 -2.76 14.45
C ILE A 41 -3.60 -1.54 14.22
N ALA A 42 -4.59 -1.66 13.33
CA ALA A 42 -5.52 -0.58 13.04
C ALA A 42 -6.46 -0.34 14.22
N ASN A 43 -6.80 0.93 14.47
CA ASN A 43 -7.86 1.27 15.40
C ASN A 43 -9.22 0.86 14.78
N PRO A 44 -9.99 -0.04 15.40
CA PRO A 44 -11.27 -0.50 14.85
C PRO A 44 -12.27 0.63 14.56
N SER A 45 -12.23 1.74 15.31
CA SER A 45 -13.14 2.86 15.08
C SER A 45 -12.83 3.68 13.82
N GLY A 46 -11.63 3.53 13.26
CA GLY A 46 -11.19 4.20 12.03
C GLY A 46 -11.31 3.31 10.78
N ILE A 47 -11.82 2.08 10.90
CA ILE A 47 -11.94 1.16 9.78
C ILE A 47 -13.23 1.45 9.00
N TYR A 48 -13.07 1.78 7.72
CA TYR A 48 -14.20 1.97 6.81
C TYR A 48 -14.65 0.65 6.18
N PRO A 49 -15.93 0.51 5.82
CA PRO A 49 -16.40 -0.59 4.99
C PRO A 49 -15.58 -0.71 3.71
N ARG A 50 -15.39 -1.94 3.24
CA ARG A 50 -14.67 -2.21 2.00
C ARG A 50 -15.38 -1.50 0.84
N GLY A 51 -14.66 -0.68 0.09
CA GLY A 51 -15.19 -0.02 -1.10
C GLY A 51 -15.61 -1.02 -2.19
N PRO A 52 -16.38 -0.56 -3.20
CA PRO A 52 -16.89 -1.42 -4.27
C PRO A 52 -15.76 -2.13 -5.01
N ARG A 53 -16.09 -3.29 -5.58
CA ARG A 53 -15.20 -4.08 -6.43
C ARG A 53 -15.94 -4.39 -7.72
N LEU A 54 -15.24 -4.23 -8.84
CA LEU A 54 -15.75 -4.56 -10.16
C LEU A 54 -16.04 -6.07 -10.24
N ALA A 55 -17.03 -6.44 -11.04
CA ALA A 55 -17.30 -7.85 -11.31
C ALA A 55 -16.18 -8.43 -12.18
N PHE A 56 -16.00 -9.75 -12.18
CA PHE A 56 -14.94 -10.40 -12.96
C PHE A 56 -14.99 -10.04 -14.45
N GLY A 57 -16.18 -10.07 -15.04
CA GLY A 57 -16.39 -9.73 -16.46
C GLY A 57 -16.06 -8.29 -16.82
N ASP A 58 -15.97 -7.39 -15.83
CA ASP A 58 -15.58 -6.00 -16.04
C ASP A 58 -14.05 -5.84 -16.14
N VAL A 59 -13.27 -6.80 -15.61
CA VAL A 59 -11.82 -6.67 -15.42
C VAL A 59 -10.99 -7.78 -16.05
N ALA A 60 -11.60 -8.87 -16.51
CA ALA A 60 -10.90 -10.02 -17.05
C ALA A 60 -11.67 -10.68 -18.21
N GLN A 61 -10.91 -11.19 -19.18
CA GLN A 61 -11.40 -11.96 -20.32
C GLN A 61 -10.69 -13.32 -20.38
N ILE A 62 -11.42 -14.37 -20.74
CA ILE A 62 -10.87 -15.69 -21.05
C ILE A 62 -10.54 -15.71 -22.55
N LEU A 63 -9.29 -16.01 -22.89
CA LEU A 63 -8.78 -16.09 -24.27
C LEU A 63 -8.78 -17.52 -24.79
#